data_AF-A0A5J4TTP0-F1
#
_entry.id   AF-A0A5J4TTP0-F1
#
_cell.length_a   1.000
_cell.length_b   1.000
_cell.length_c   1.000
_cell.angle_alpha   90.00
_cell.angle_beta   90.00
_cell.angle_gamma   90.00
#
_symmetry.space_group_name_H-M   'P 1'
#
loop_
_entity.id
_entity.type
_entity.pdbx_description
1 polymer ?
#
loop_
_entity_poly.entity_id
_entity_poly.type
_entity_poly.pdbx_seq_one_letter_code
_entity_poly.pdbx_strand_id
1 'polypeptide(L)'
;MAGDYQIRTKFLTTALQQLGLVLQEDMFATKKNAKCKIYYSPTQEDTAAGTGGLQAIWSNKVVFLNPPLILMGQVVQKQHIVSNCTAVVIAIIIDSNSVLIPILFYSRLQLESQFISFSFVAEAKCS
;
A
#
# COMPACT_ATOMS: atom_id res chain seq x y z
N MET A 1 2.88 3.26 15.08
CA MET A 1 2.18 4.16 14.13
C MET A 1 2.01 3.39 12.83
N ALA A 2 0.84 3.43 12.20
CA ALA A 2 0.60 2.78 10.91
C ALA A 2 0.52 3.86 9.83
N GLY A 3 1.44 3.79 8.86
CA GLY A 3 1.64 4.76 7.78
C GLY A 3 2.15 6.10 8.29
N ASP A 4 3.37 6.48 7.92
CA ASP A 4 3.91 7.82 8.21
C ASP A 4 3.16 8.91 7.44
N TYR A 5 2.27 8.50 6.53
CA TYR A 5 1.50 9.35 5.65
C TYR A 5 0.08 8.83 5.47
N GLN A 6 -0.83 9.75 5.14
CA GLN A 6 -2.22 9.42 4.83
C GLN A 6 -2.59 9.93 3.45
N ILE A 7 -3.06 9.03 2.59
CA ILE A 7 -3.75 9.43 1.37
C ILE A 7 -5.19 9.81 1.69
N ARG A 8 -5.66 10.93 1.13
CA ARG A 8 -7.08 11.25 1.18
C ARG A 8 -7.85 10.20 0.40
N THR A 9 -8.90 9.64 1.00
CA THR A 9 -9.70 8.56 0.43
C THR A 9 -10.19 8.88 -1.00
N LYS A 10 -10.55 10.13 -1.29
CA LYS A 10 -10.98 10.55 -2.64
C LYS A 10 -9.96 10.21 -3.73
N PHE A 11 -8.67 10.42 -3.50
CA PHE A 11 -7.63 10.18 -4.50
C PHE A 11 -7.39 8.68 -4.69
N LEU A 12 -7.39 7.93 -3.58
CA LEU A 12 -7.29 6.47 -3.63
C LEU A 12 -8.48 5.87 -4.40
N THR A 13 -9.71 6.30 -4.11
CA THR A 13 -10.91 5.81 -4.79
C THR A 13 -10.89 6.11 -6.28
N THR A 14 -10.53 7.33 -6.69
CA THR A 14 -10.41 7.70 -8.11
C THR A 14 -9.36 6.84 -8.83
N ALA A 15 -8.18 6.66 -8.22
CA ALA A 15 -7.13 5.84 -8.83
C ALA A 15 -7.54 4.37 -8.96
N LEU A 16 -8.16 3.80 -7.93
CA LEU A 16 -8.68 2.42 -7.98
C LEU A 16 -9.75 2.24 -9.06
N GLN A 17 -10.66 3.21 -9.20
CA GLN A 17 -11.66 3.21 -10.26
C GLN A 17 -11.04 3.28 -11.66
N GLN A 18 -10.06 4.17 -11.86
CA GLN A 18 -9.36 4.29 -13.14
C GLN A 18 -8.57 3.03 -13.51
N LEU A 19 -8.03 2.33 -12.51
CA LEU A 19 -7.31 1.08 -12.69
C LEU A 19 -8.22 -0.16 -12.74
N GLY A 20 -9.53 -0.02 -12.50
CA GLY A 20 -10.46 -1.15 -12.42
C GLY A 20 -10.16 -2.12 -11.28
N LEU A 21 -9.61 -1.62 -10.16
CA LEU A 21 -9.18 -2.43 -9.02
C LEU A 21 -10.13 -2.29 -7.83
N VAL A 22 -10.26 -3.38 -7.08
CA VAL A 22 -10.94 -3.41 -5.77
C VAL A 22 -9.95 -3.93 -4.75
N LEU A 23 -9.59 -3.10 -3.77
CA LEU A 23 -8.71 -3.51 -2.68
C LEU A 23 -9.41 -4.57 -1.82
N GLN A 24 -8.69 -5.65 -1.50
CA GLN A 24 -9.20 -6.73 -0.68
C GLN A 24 -8.73 -6.61 0.76
N GLU A 25 -7.44 -6.30 0.95
CA GLU A 25 -6.80 -6.30 2.26
C GLU A 25 -5.81 -5.14 2.43
N ASP A 26 -5.77 -4.57 3.62
CA ASP A 26 -4.85 -3.48 4.00
C ASP A 26 -3.75 -4.02 4.91
N MET A 27 -2.50 -4.03 4.45
CA MET A 27 -1.43 -4.73 5.15
C MET A 27 -0.82 -3.93 6.31
N PHE A 28 -1.01 -2.61 6.34
CA PHE A 28 -0.31 -1.75 7.28
C PHE A 28 -1.26 -0.71 7.86
N ALA A 29 -2.28 -1.18 8.58
CA ALA A 29 -3.33 -0.31 9.10
C ALA A 29 -3.80 -0.69 10.51
N THR A 30 -4.32 0.30 11.21
CA THR A 30 -5.08 0.16 12.45
C THR A 30 -6.56 0.30 12.15
N LYS A 31 -7.42 -0.04 13.12
CA LYS A 31 -8.86 0.24 13.04
C LYS A 31 -9.22 1.68 12.60
N LYS A 32 -8.38 2.66 12.95
CA LYS A 32 -8.64 4.09 12.69
C LYS A 32 -8.37 4.52 11.25
N ASN A 33 -7.44 3.88 10.57
CA ASN A 33 -6.95 4.34 9.26
C ASN A 33 -7.07 3.29 8.13
N ALA A 34 -7.55 2.08 8.45
CA ALA A 34 -7.78 1.01 7.49
C ALA A 34 -8.64 1.48 6.30
N LYS A 35 -8.18 1.17 5.09
CA LYS A 35 -8.91 1.42 3.84
C LYS A 35 -9.74 0.22 3.40
N CYS A 36 -9.48 -0.94 3.98
CA CYS A 36 -10.19 -2.19 3.72
C CYS A 36 -10.89 -2.70 4.99
N LYS A 37 -11.93 -3.51 4.82
CA LYS A 37 -12.57 -4.21 5.95
C LYS A 37 -11.62 -5.21 6.61
N ILE A 38 -10.80 -5.89 5.81
CA ILE A 38 -9.76 -6.80 6.27
C ILE A 38 -8.46 -6.02 6.32
N TYR A 39 -7.83 -5.96 7.49
CA TYR A 39 -6.57 -5.26 7.67
C TYR A 39 -5.66 -5.96 8.68
N TYR A 40 -4.35 -5.71 8.53
CA TYR A 40 -3.31 -6.21 9.41
C TYR A 40 -2.68 -5.05 10.19
N SER A 41 -2.72 -5.16 11.52
CA SER A 41 -2.21 -4.11 12.41
C SER A 41 -0.74 -4.31 12.76
N PRO A 42 0.06 -3.24 12.91
CA PRO A 42 1.41 -3.35 13.43
C PRO A 42 1.48 -4.01 14.81
N THR A 43 0.41 -3.88 15.60
CA THR A 43 0.27 -4.44 16.95
C THR A 43 -0.99 -5.30 17.04
N GLN A 44 -1.13 -6.10 18.09
CA GLN A 44 -2.35 -6.89 18.28
C GLN A 44 -3.55 -5.95 18.51
N GLU A 45 -4.60 -6.14 17.70
CA GLU A 45 -5.89 -5.45 17.79
C GLU A 45 -7.01 -6.49 17.63
N ASP A 46 -8.04 -6.43 18.46
CA ASP A 46 -9.15 -7.41 18.46
C ASP A 46 -9.90 -7.47 17.12
N THR A 47 -9.89 -6.36 16.37
CA THR A 47 -10.60 -6.22 15.09
C THR A 47 -9.72 -6.42 13.87
N ALA A 48 -8.40 -6.64 14.04
CA ALA A 48 -7.50 -6.89 12.93
C ALA A 48 -7.55 -8.37 12.52
N ALA A 49 -7.36 -8.63 11.23
CA ALA A 49 -7.26 -9.99 10.71
C ALA A 49 -5.95 -10.69 11.13
N GLY A 50 -4.95 -9.91 11.53
CA GLY A 50 -3.70 -10.41 12.09
C GLY A 50 -2.74 -9.28 12.43
N THR A 51 -1.60 -9.64 13.02
CA THR A 51 -0.52 -8.72 13.36
C THR A 51 0.58 -8.80 12.30
N GLY A 52 1.04 -7.64 11.84
CA GLY A 52 2.19 -7.50 10.95
C GLY A 52 1.90 -7.81 9.48
N GLY A 53 1.80 -6.76 8.66
CA GLY A 53 1.57 -6.88 7.21
C GLY A 53 2.63 -7.68 6.45
N LEU A 54 3.86 -7.70 6.95
CA LEU A 54 4.96 -8.46 6.34
C LEU A 54 4.81 -9.97 6.56
N GLN A 55 4.05 -10.42 7.55
CA GLN A 55 3.80 -11.84 7.81
C GLN A 55 2.54 -12.35 7.09
N ALA A 56 1.65 -11.46 6.65
CA ALA A 56 0.41 -11.81 5.96
C ALA A 56 0.65 -12.46 4.58
N ILE A 57 -0.28 -13.31 4.14
CA ILE A 57 -0.24 -13.90 2.79
C ILE A 57 -0.78 -12.89 1.77
N TRP A 58 0.06 -12.48 0.81
CA TRP A 58 -0.27 -11.49 -0.22
C TRP A 58 -0.62 -12.11 -1.58
N SER A 59 -0.34 -13.40 -1.78
CA SER A 59 -0.53 -14.07 -3.06
C SER A 59 -2.00 -14.13 -3.45
N ASN A 60 -2.28 -13.96 -4.75
CA ASN A 60 -3.62 -13.98 -5.35
C ASN A 60 -4.57 -12.91 -4.79
N LYS A 61 -4.03 -11.80 -4.27
CA LYS A 61 -4.82 -10.72 -3.68
C LYS A 61 -4.47 -9.36 -4.27
N VAL A 62 -5.44 -8.44 -4.19
CA VAL A 62 -5.23 -7.01 -4.41
C VAL A 62 -5.02 -6.34 -3.05
N VAL A 63 -3.76 -6.05 -2.71
CA VAL A 63 -3.38 -5.56 -1.39
C VAL A 63 -3.04 -4.07 -1.42
N PHE A 64 -3.42 -3.37 -0.35
CA PHE A 64 -3.03 -1.99 -0.12
C PHE A 64 -1.83 -1.94 0.83
N LEU A 65 -0.76 -1.29 0.39
CA LEU A 65 0.50 -1.18 1.12
C LEU A 65 0.77 0.30 1.43
N ASN A 66 0.62 0.67 2.70
CA ASN A 66 1.08 1.96 3.24
C ASN A 66 2.00 1.71 4.45
N PRO A 67 3.16 1.05 4.24
CA PRO A 67 4.04 0.69 5.33
C PRO A 67 4.68 1.93 5.98
N PRO A 68 5.09 1.83 7.25
CA PRO A 68 6.09 2.74 7.81
C PRO A 68 7.33 2.81 6.91
N LEU A 69 7.96 3.98 6.79
CA LEU A 69 9.12 4.22 5.91
C LEU A 69 10.25 3.22 6.16
N ILE A 70 10.50 2.89 7.42
CA ILE A 70 11.53 1.92 7.83
C ILE A 70 11.30 0.52 7.24
N LEU A 71 10.07 0.17 6.86
CA LEU A 71 9.71 -1.13 6.28
C LEU A 71 9.61 -1.12 4.75
N MET A 72 9.79 0.03 4.09
CA MET A 72 9.65 0.14 2.62
C MET A 72 10.53 -0.86 1.86
N GLY A 73 11.80 -0.99 2.26
CA GLY A 73 12.73 -1.94 1.63
C GLY A 73 12.26 -3.40 1.75
N GLN A 74 11.75 -3.78 2.91
CA GLN A 74 11.22 -5.13 3.15
C GLN A 74 9.92 -5.39 2.37
N VAL A 75 9.08 -4.36 2.23
CA VAL A 75 7.85 -4.45 1.41
C VAL A 75 8.18 -4.68 -0.06
N VAL A 76 9.13 -3.93 -0.61
CA VAL A 76 9.59 -4.11 -1.99
C VAL A 76 10.18 -5.51 -2.18
N GLN A 77 11.07 -5.95 -1.29
CA GLN A 77 11.64 -7.30 -1.34
C GLN A 77 10.57 -8.39 -1.30
N LYS A 78 9.61 -8.28 -0.38
CA LYS A 78 8.51 -9.24 -0.28
C LYS A 78 7.66 -9.24 -1.55
N GLN A 79 7.40 -8.08 -2.11
CA GLN A 79 6.63 -7.99 -3.34
C GLN A 79 7.32 -8.73 -4.50
N HIS A 80 8.65 -8.64 -4.63
CA HIS A 80 9.40 -9.35 -5.67
C HIS A 80 9.32 -10.89 -5.56
N ILE A 81 9.12 -11.43 -4.37
CA ILE A 81 9.05 -12.89 -4.14
C ILE A 81 7.63 -13.44 -4.15
N VAL A 82 6.61 -12.60 -3.90
CA VAL A 82 5.22 -13.04 -3.91
C VAL A 82 4.72 -13.08 -5.35
N SER A 83 4.46 -14.30 -5.84
CA SER A 83 3.83 -14.49 -7.14
C SER A 83 2.37 -14.07 -7.13
N ASN A 84 1.90 -13.55 -8.27
CA ASN A 84 0.50 -13.21 -8.52
C ASN A 84 -0.14 -12.30 -7.46
N CYS A 85 0.63 -11.33 -6.97
CA CYS A 85 0.13 -10.28 -6.09
C CYS A 85 -0.04 -8.98 -6.88
N THR A 86 -1.19 -8.35 -6.70
CA THR A 86 -1.44 -7.00 -7.19
C THR A 86 -1.32 -6.05 -5.99
N ALA A 87 -0.26 -5.24 -5.95
CA ALA A 87 -0.07 -4.29 -4.87
C ALA A 87 -0.35 -2.86 -5.34
N VAL A 88 -1.07 -2.14 -4.49
CA VAL A 88 -1.24 -0.69 -4.57
C VAL A 88 -0.42 -0.09 -3.43
N VAL A 89 0.75 0.44 -3.77
CA VAL A 89 1.74 0.97 -2.81
C VAL A 89 1.68 2.48 -2.79
N ILE A 90 1.66 3.08 -1.61
CA ILE A 90 1.96 4.51 -1.48
C ILE A 90 3.45 4.62 -1.15
N ALA A 91 4.21 5.27 -2.02
CA ALA A 91 5.57 5.66 -1.71
C ALA A 91 5.69 7.18 -1.80
N ILE A 92 6.66 7.74 -1.07
CA ILE A 92 6.92 9.17 -1.11
C ILE A 92 8.17 9.45 -1.90
N ILE A 93 8.08 10.39 -2.84
CA ILE A 93 9.26 11.05 -3.40
C ILE A 93 9.42 12.38 -2.64
N ILE A 94 10.61 12.59 -2.10
CA ILE A 94 11.04 13.90 -1.60
C ILE A 94 11.52 14.67 -2.82
N ASP A 95 10.84 15.77 -3.17
CA ASP A 95 11.34 16.66 -4.22
C ASP A 95 12.55 17.48 -3.73
N SER A 96 13.24 18.13 -4.66
CA SER A 96 14.41 18.98 -4.36
C SER A 96 14.10 20.16 -3.42
N ASN A 97 12.82 20.48 -3.19
CA ASN A 97 12.34 21.51 -2.27
C ASN A 97 11.86 20.94 -0.92
N SER A 98 12.16 19.68 -0.62
CA SER A 98 11.70 18.98 0.59
C SER A 98 10.19 18.76 0.67
N VAL A 99 9.48 18.78 -0.46
CA VAL A 99 8.06 18.44 -0.51
C VAL A 99 7.90 16.93 -0.58
N LEU A 100 7.09 16.38 0.32
CA LEU A 100 6.74 14.96 0.36
C LEU A 100 5.58 14.71 -0.61
N ILE A 101 5.86 14.10 -1.76
CA ILE A 101 4.87 13.76 -2.77
C ILE A 101 4.54 12.26 -2.66
N PRO A 102 3.35 11.87 -2.17
CA PRO A 102 2.91 10.50 -2.28
C PRO A 102 2.58 10.18 -3.73
N ILE A 103 3.23 9.14 -4.22
CA ILE A 103 2.96 8.52 -5.49
C ILE A 103 2.30 7.19 -5.21
N LEU A 104 1.15 6.97 -5.86
CA LEU A 104 0.54 5.66 -5.91
C LEU A 104 1.28 4.84 -6.95
N PHE A 105 2.00 3.82 -6.50
CA PHE A 105 2.62 2.81 -7.33
C PHE A 105 1.69 1.62 -7.44
N TYR A 106 1.25 1.33 -8.66
CA TYR A 106 0.61 0.07 -9.00
C TYR A 106 1.67 -0.90 -9.51
N SER A 107 1.62 -2.15 -9.06
CA SER A 107 2.48 -3.21 -9.60
C SER A 107 1.76 -4.55 -9.57
N ARG A 108 1.78 -5.22 -10.73
CA ARG A 108 1.25 -6.56 -10.93
C ARG A 108 2.39 -7.45 -11.40
N LEU A 109 2.86 -8.34 -10.52
CA LEU A 109 3.82 -9.36 -10.91
C LEU A 109 3.05 -10.56 -11.49
N GLN A 110 2.88 -10.55 -12.81
CA GLN A 110 2.47 -11.72 -13.56
C GLN A 110 3.70 -12.62 -13.78
N LEU A 111 3.52 -13.95 -13.88
CA LEU A 111 4.58 -14.96 -14.10
C LEU A 111 5.50 -14.69 -15.31
N GLU A 112 5.23 -13.64 -16.08
CA GLU A 112 6.02 -13.13 -17.19
C GLU A 112 6.52 -11.70 -16.88
N SER A 113 7.58 -11.58 -16.07
CA SER A 113 8.61 -10.52 -16.02
C SER A 113 8.31 -9.03 -16.36
N GLN A 114 7.07 -8.55 -16.36
CA GLN A 114 6.72 -7.17 -16.68
C GLN A 114 6.20 -6.42 -15.45
N PHE A 115 7.04 -5.54 -14.91
CA PHE A 115 6.64 -4.55 -13.92
C PHE A 115 5.97 -3.38 -14.65
N ILE A 116 4.64 -3.34 -14.69
CA ILE A 116 3.91 -2.19 -15.22
C ILE A 116 3.68 -1.20 -14.09
N SER A 117 4.49 -0.14 -14.06
CA SER A 117 4.32 0.98 -13.12
C SER A 117 3.46 2.06 -13.75
N PHE A 118 2.33 2.37 -13.11
CA PHE A 118 1.62 3.64 -13.33
C PHE A 118 1.87 4.52 -12.11
N SER A 119 2.41 5.72 -12.32
CA SER A 119 2.59 6.72 -11.28
C SER A 119 1.46 7.73 -11.36
N PHE A 120 0.60 7.76 -10.33
CA PHE A 120 -0.31 8.89 -10.12
C PHE A 120 0.25 9.78 -9.03
N VAL A 121 0.51 11.04 -9.35
CA VAL A 121 0.92 12.07 -8.40
C VAL A 121 -0.33 12.57 -7.68
N ALA A 122 -0.44 12.33 -6.37
CA ALA A 122 -1.49 12.89 -5.54
C ALA A 122 -0.86 13.67 -4.38
N GLU A 123 -1.10 14.98 -4.30
CA GLU A 123 -0.62 15.78 -3.17
C GLU A 123 -1.23 15.28 -1.85
N ALA A 124 -0.39 14.90 -0.87
CA ALA A 124 -0.83 14.72 0.52
C ALA A 124 -0.42 15.92 1.37
N LYS A 125 -1.24 16.20 2.38
CA LYS A 125 -0.84 17.07 3.49
C LYS A 125 -0.18 16.21 4.56
N CYS A 126 0.97 16.65 5.05
CA CYS A 126 1.53 16.14 6.30
C CYS A 126 0.55 16.45 7.44
N SER A 127 0.34 15.49 8.33
CA SER A 127 -0.44 15.62 9.56
C SER A 127 0.42 16.20 10.69
#